data_AF-A0AAD0WD56-F1
#
_entry.id   AF-A0AAD0WD56-F1
#
_cell.length_a   1.000
_cell.length_b   1.000
_cell.length_c   1.000
_cell.angle_alpha   90.00
_cell.angle_beta   90.00
_cell.angle_gamma   90.00
#
_symmetry.space_group_name_H-M   'P 1'
#
loop_
_entity.id
_entity.type
_entity.pdbx_description
1 polymer ?
#
loop_
_entity_poly.entity_id
_entity_poly.type
_entity_poly.pdbx_seq_one_letter_code
_entity_poly.pdbx_strand_id
1 'polypeptide(L)' 'MNNHESLRQLVHDARAPLNRISMNAELVKLVLENDMPKEKALAALDKIIANCQQCSEQLQQISDTHTSD' A
#
# COMPACT_ATOMS: atom_id res chain seq x y z
N MET A 1 14.47 -18.34 15.60
CA MET A 1 13.86 -17.88 14.33
C MET A 1 14.86 -16.94 13.69
N ASN A 2 15.21 -17.14 12.41
CA ASN A 2 16.24 -16.36 11.73
C ASN A 2 15.73 -14.92 11.48
N ASN A 3 16.38 -13.92 12.07
CA ASN A 3 16.05 -12.49 11.91
C ASN A 3 16.03 -12.00 10.45
N HIS A 4 16.63 -12.74 9.50
CA HIS A 4 16.59 -12.40 8.08
C HIS A 4 15.32 -12.86 7.35
N GLU A 5 14.66 -13.94 7.80
CA GLU A 5 13.39 -14.36 7.20
C GLU A 5 12.26 -13.40 7.59
N SER A 6 12.30 -12.82 8.79
CA SER A 6 11.30 -11.85 9.25
C SER A 6 11.37 -10.53 8.48
N LEU A 7 12.57 -9.96 8.27
CA LEU A 7 12.71 -8.70 7.52
C LEU A 7 12.25 -8.84 6.06
N ARG A 8 12.59 -9.97 5.42
CA ARG A 8 12.18 -10.24 4.04
C ARG A 8 10.66 -10.32 3.92
N GLN A 9 10.01 -10.93 4.90
CA GLN A 9 8.55 -10.99 4.98
C GLN A 9 7.94 -9.60 5.21
N LEU A 10 8.48 -8.82 6.15
CA LEU A 10 8.00 -7.46 6.41
C LEU A 10 8.12 -6.54 5.19
N VAL A 11 9.24 -6.62 4.46
CA VAL A 11 9.42 -5.88 3.19
C VAL A 11 8.45 -6.37 2.12
N HIS A 12 8.20 -7.67 2.02
CA HIS A 12 7.20 -8.21 1.11
C HIS A 12 5.80 -7.68 1.45
N ASP A 13 5.46 -7.65 2.73
CA ASP A 13 4.17 -7.17 3.20
C ASP A 13 4.00 -5.68 2.91
N ALA A 14 5.05 -4.87 3.04
CA ALA A 14 5.10 -3.46 2.64
C ALA A 14 4.91 -3.22 1.13
N ARG A 15 5.32 -4.17 0.28
CA ARG A 15 5.11 -4.07 -1.19
C ARG A 15 3.65 -4.25 -1.59
N ALA A 16 2.87 -5.02 -0.83
CA ALA A 16 1.48 -5.28 -1.17
C ALA A 16 0.60 -4.01 -1.23
N PRO A 17 0.59 -3.12 -0.22
CA PRO A 17 -0.16 -1.87 -0.32
C PRO A 17 0.41 -0.90 -1.37
N LEU A 18 1.73 -0.87 -1.60
CA LEU A 18 2.33 -0.07 -2.69
C LEU A 18 1.78 -0.48 -4.06
N ASN A 19 1.70 -1.79 -4.33
CA ASN A 19 1.13 -2.28 -5.59
C ASN A 19 -0.35 -1.91 -5.74
N ARG A 20 -1.11 -1.98 -4.63
CA ARG A 20 -2.52 -1.58 -4.62
C ARG A 20 -2.67 -0.07 -4.84
N ILE A 21 -1.78 0.77 -4.32
CA ILE A 21 -1.77 2.21 -4.58
C ILE A 21 -1.61 2.46 -6.08
N SER A 22 -0.60 1.87 -6.70
CA SER A 22 -0.35 2.01 -8.14
C SER A 22 -1.55 1.59 -8.98
N MET A 23 -2.12 0.40 -8.70
CA MET A 23 -3.28 -0.12 -9.41
C MET A 23 -4.52 0.78 -9.25
N ASN A 24 -4.81 1.27 -8.03
CA ASN A 24 -5.95 2.17 -7.83
C ASN A 24 -5.71 3.54 -8.47
N ALA A 25 -4.47 4.03 -8.54
CA ALA A 25 -4.14 5.28 -9.23
C ALA A 25 -4.36 5.14 -10.76
N GLU A 26 -3.96 4.01 -11.35
CA GLU A 26 -4.28 3.68 -12.73
C GLU A 26 -5.80 3.56 -12.96
N LEU A 27 -6.54 2.97 -12.03
CA LEU A 27 -8.00 2.89 -12.09
C LEU A 27 -8.65 4.28 -12.06
N VAL A 28 -8.14 5.22 -11.25
CA VAL A 28 -8.62 6.61 -11.25
C VAL A 28 -8.41 7.25 -12.62
N LYS A 29 -7.24 7.08 -13.24
CA LYS A 29 -7.00 7.58 -14.60
C LYS A 29 -8.00 6.99 -15.59
N LEU A 30 -8.20 5.67 -15.57
CA LEU A 30 -9.15 4.98 -16.45
C LEU A 30 -10.57 5.54 -16.29
N VAL A 31 -11.03 5.75 -15.07
CA VAL A 31 -12.36 6.29 -14.79
C VAL A 31 -12.53 7.69 -15.37
N LEU A 32 -11.53 8.55 -15.23
CA LEU A 32 -11.56 9.92 -15.74
C LEU A 32 -11.46 9.98 -17.27
N GLU A 33 -10.62 9.14 -17.88
CA GLU A 33 -10.41 9.11 -19.33
C GLU A 33 -11.61 8.55 -20.10
N ASN A 34 -12.41 7.67 -19.47
CA ASN A 34 -13.52 6.96 -20.12
C ASN A 34 -14.91 7.42 -19.64
N ASP A 35 -15.01 8.59 -18.99
CA ASP A 35 -16.26 9.16 -18.46
C ASP A 35 -17.09 8.15 -17.64
N MET A 36 -16.40 7.32 -16.84
CA MET A 36 -17.05 6.33 -15.98
C MET A 36 -17.63 7.01 -14.72
N PRO A 37 -18.55 6.36 -13.99
CA PRO A 37 -19.15 6.94 -12.78
C PRO A 37 -18.10 7.43 -11.78
N LYS A 38 -18.22 8.69 -11.35
CA LYS A 38 -17.29 9.37 -10.44
C LYS A 38 -17.11 8.61 -9.13
N GLU A 39 -18.13 7.91 -8.67
CA GLU A 39 -18.12 7.10 -7.46
C GLU A 39 -17.05 6.01 -7.52
N LYS A 40 -16.72 5.50 -8.71
CA LYS A 40 -15.63 4.52 -8.90
C LYS A 40 -14.25 5.15 -8.65
N ALA A 41 -14.04 6.39 -9.09
CA ALA A 41 -12.81 7.12 -8.79
C ALA A 41 -12.71 7.42 -7.29
N LEU A 42 -13.80 7.84 -6.66
CA LEU A 42 -13.84 8.09 -5.21
C LEU A 42 -13.51 6.82 -4.42
N ALA A 43 -14.12 5.68 -4.76
CA ALA A 43 -13.82 4.41 -4.11
C ALA A 43 -12.37 3.94 -4.34
N ALA A 44 -11.78 4.24 -5.50
CA ALA A 44 -10.37 3.96 -5.76
C ALA A 44 -9.44 4.88 -4.94
N LEU A 45 -9.80 6.16 -4.78
CA LEU A 45 -9.08 7.12 -3.93
C LEU A 45 -9.13 6.70 -2.45
N ASP A 46 -10.28 6.26 -1.94
CA ASP A 46 -10.41 5.75 -0.56
C ASP A 46 -9.48 4.56 -0.32
N LYS A 47 -9.36 3.67 -1.31
CA LYS A 47 -8.42 2.55 -1.27
C LYS A 47 -6.97 3.02 -1.28
N ILE A 48 -6.62 4.05 -2.06
CA ILE A 48 -5.27 4.63 -2.05
C ILE A 48 -4.93 5.13 -0.64
N ILE A 49 -5.84 5.90 -0.02
CA ILE A 49 -5.65 6.45 1.33
C ILE A 49 -5.45 5.33 2.34
N ALA A 50 -6.31 4.30 2.32
CA ALA A 50 -6.20 3.16 3.21
C ALA A 50 -4.87 2.39 3.03
N ASN A 51 -4.41 2.21 1.78
CA ASN A 51 -3.13 1.54 1.53
C ASN A 51 -1.93 2.41 1.92
N CYS A 52 -2.01 3.74 1.83
CA CYS A 52 -0.97 4.62 2.37
C CYS A 52 -0.84 4.48 3.90
N GLN A 53 -1.96 4.40 4.61
CA GLN A 53 -1.98 4.14 6.05
C GLN A 53 -1.36 2.77 6.38
N GLN A 54 -1.74 1.73 5.63
CA GLN A 54 -1.17 0.39 5.79
C GLN A 54 0.34 0.36 5.50
N CYS A 55 0.82 1.07 4.47
CA CYS A 55 2.25 1.22 4.20
C CYS A 55 2.97 1.83 5.42
N SER A 56 2.40 2.89 6.00
CA SER A 56 2.98 3.55 7.17
C SER A 56 3.12 2.60 8.36
N GLU A 57 2.09 1.79 8.63
CA GLU A 57 2.11 0.80 9.71
C GLU A 57 3.17 -0.29 9.49
N GLN A 58 3.29 -0.80 8.26
CA GLN A 58 4.29 -1.80 7.94
C GLN A 58 5.71 -1.25 7.96
N LEU A 59 5.92 0.00 7.54
CA LEU A 59 7.22 0.66 7.66
C LEU A 59 7.60 0.90 9.12
N GLN A 60 6.62 1.25 9.98
CA GLN A 60 6.85 1.36 11.42
C GLN A 60 7.27 0.00 12.01
N GLN A 61 6.59 -1.09 11.65
CA GLN A 61 6.98 -2.44 12.09
C GLN A 61 8.40 -2.83 11.65
N ILE A 62 8.79 -2.49 10.41
CA ILE A 62 10.16 -2.70 9.94
C ILE A 62 11.15 -1.90 10.79
N SER A 63 10.86 -0.62 11.05
CA SER A 63 11.71 0.25 11.87
C SER A 63 11.85 -0.27 13.31
N ASP A 64 10.75 -0.69 13.93
CA ASP A 64 10.73 -1.16 15.31
C ASP A 64 11.47 -2.50 15.48
N THR A 65 11.51 -3.30 14.41
CA THR A 65 12.31 -4.54 14.36
C THR A 65 13.82 -4.25 14.38
N HIS A 66 14.24 -3.03 14.01
CA HIS A 66 15.65 -2.62 13.93
C HIS A 66 16.12 -1.73 15.09
N THR A 67 15.24 -1.23 15.95
CA THR A 67 15.59 -0.37 17.10
C THR A 67 15.79 -1.13 18.43
N SER A 68 15.87 -2.46 18.39
CA SER A 68 16.10 -3.31 19.58
C SER A 68 17.57 -3.72 19.79
N ASP A 69 18.52 -3.05 19.12
CA ASP A 69 19.97 -3.19 19.36
C ASP A 69 20.49 -2.05 20.26
#